data_AF-A0A4Q6G2D7-F1
#
_entry.id   AF-A0A4Q6G2D7-F1
#
_cell.length_a   1.000
_cell.length_b   1.000
_cell.length_c   1.000
_cell.angle_alpha   90.00
_cell.angle_beta   90.00
_cell.angle_gamma   90.00
#
_symmetry.space_group_name_H-M   'P 1'
#
loop_
_entity.id
_entity.type
_entity.pdbx_description
1 polymer ?
#
loop_
_entity_poly.entity_id
_entity_poly.type
_entity_poly.pdbx_seq_one_letter_code
_entity_poly.pdbx_strand_id
1 'polypeptide(L)'
;MTIDIREEGRRALEEEFFARLNMELKEKLLAEMSRMEAIKELSLASGITNEKVLGILLDAQITPGTLQALSLVPLVRVAWADGHLDAKEQDAILKAASAQGINPTHPGYDALKSWLTEAPSDTLFNTWRNYVRELGMTMTKDAFAKVREEILDRCRKVADAAGGFLGLGNRISHSEKEELEKIEEAFEILH
;
A
#
# COMPACT_ATOMS: atom_id res chain seq x y z
N MET A 1 21.67 -33.89 -54.46
CA MET A 1 20.47 -33.77 -53.61
C MET A 1 20.85 -32.75 -52.54
N THR A 2 20.67 -31.47 -52.86
CA THR A 2 21.28 -30.34 -52.13
C THR A 2 20.19 -29.34 -51.73
N ILE A 3 19.09 -29.88 -51.27
CA ILE A 3 17.95 -29.16 -50.71
C ILE A 3 17.66 -29.94 -49.44
N ASP A 4 18.10 -29.44 -48.28
CA ASP A 4 17.27 -29.51 -47.07
C ASP A 4 17.91 -28.88 -45.84
N ILE A 5 19.23 -28.91 -45.68
CA ILE A 5 19.87 -28.52 -44.40
C ILE A 5 19.57 -27.04 -44.02
N ARG A 6 19.42 -26.17 -45.02
CA ARG A 6 19.16 -24.73 -44.85
C ARG A 6 17.67 -24.41 -44.65
N GLU A 7 16.77 -25.26 -45.15
CA GLU A 7 15.31 -25.14 -44.99
C GLU A 7 14.87 -25.80 -43.68
N GLU A 8 15.42 -26.96 -43.32
CA GLU A 8 15.24 -27.59 -42.01
C GLU A 8 15.73 -26.70 -40.87
N GLY A 9 16.92 -26.09 -41.00
CA GLY A 9 17.41 -25.12 -40.00
C GLY A 9 16.55 -23.86 -39.90
N ARG A 10 15.92 -23.44 -41.01
CA ARG A 10 14.99 -22.31 -41.03
C ARG A 10 13.66 -22.67 -40.34
N ARG A 11 13.11 -23.85 -40.62
CA ARG A 11 11.90 -24.37 -39.98
C ARG A 11 12.09 -24.59 -38.49
N ALA A 12 13.22 -25.18 -38.08
CA ALA A 12 13.54 -25.36 -36.66
C ALA A 12 13.65 -24.02 -35.92
N LEU A 13 14.26 -23.00 -36.54
CA LEU A 13 14.34 -21.66 -35.97
C LEU A 13 12.97 -20.97 -35.91
N GLU A 14 12.14 -21.13 -36.94
CA GLU A 14 10.76 -20.63 -36.97
C GLU A 14 9.92 -21.30 -35.88
N GLU A 15 9.98 -22.63 -35.73
CA GLU A 15 9.29 -23.39 -34.69
C GLU A 15 9.71 -22.98 -33.29
N GLU A 16 11.02 -22.82 -33.03
CA GLU A 16 11.51 -22.31 -31.74
C GLU A 16 11.02 -20.88 -31.47
N PHE A 17 11.01 -20.02 -32.49
CA PHE A 17 10.51 -18.65 -32.38
C PHE A 17 9.00 -18.63 -32.07
N PHE A 18 8.19 -19.43 -32.76
CA PHE A 18 6.76 -19.57 -32.48
C PHE A 18 6.49 -20.19 -31.11
N ALA A 19 7.29 -21.17 -30.68
CA ALA A 19 7.17 -21.78 -29.36
C ALA A 19 7.45 -20.76 -28.24
N ARG A 20 8.49 -19.94 -28.39
CA ARG A 20 8.81 -18.85 -27.46
C ARG A 20 7.69 -17.80 -27.42
N LEU A 21 7.23 -17.34 -28.59
CA LEU A 21 6.13 -16.38 -28.67
C LEU A 21 4.84 -16.91 -28.02
N ASN A 22 4.50 -18.17 -28.26
CA ASN A 22 3.33 -18.81 -27.65
C ASN A 22 3.47 -18.92 -26.13
N MET A 23 4.67 -19.23 -25.63
CA MET A 23 4.95 -19.28 -24.20
C MET A 23 4.82 -17.89 -23.55
N GLU A 24 5.45 -16.86 -24.14
CA GLU A 24 5.36 -15.48 -23.65
C GLU A 24 3.92 -14.96 -23.67
N LEU A 25 3.16 -15.24 -24.73
CA LEU A 25 1.76 -14.83 -24.83
C LEU A 25 0.91 -15.53 -23.75
N LYS A 26 1.14 -16.82 -23.51
CA LYS A 26 0.46 -17.57 -22.46
C LYS A 26 0.77 -17.02 -21.07
N GLU A 27 2.04 -16.72 -20.79
CA GLU A 27 2.45 -16.13 -19.51
C GLU A 27 1.81 -14.76 -19.28
N LYS A 28 1.77 -13.91 -20.32
CA LYS A 28 1.08 -12.61 -20.27
C LYS A 28 -0.41 -12.76 -19.98
N LEU A 29 -1.10 -13.66 -20.68
CA LEU A 29 -2.53 -13.92 -20.44
C LEU A 29 -2.79 -14.41 -19.02
N LEU A 30 -1.96 -15.32 -18.50
CA LEU A 30 -2.10 -15.81 -17.12
C LEU A 30 -1.88 -14.69 -16.10
N ALA A 31 -0.89 -13.83 -16.32
CA ALA A 31 -0.62 -12.69 -15.45
C ALA A 31 -1.77 -11.66 -15.47
N GLU A 32 -2.31 -11.34 -16.65
CA GLU A 32 -3.47 -10.45 -16.80
C GLU A 32 -4.71 -11.02 -16.10
N MET A 33 -5.01 -12.31 -16.31
CA MET A 33 -6.13 -12.98 -15.63
C MET A 33 -5.97 -12.95 -14.11
N SER A 34 -4.78 -13.25 -13.61
CA SER A 34 -4.48 -13.24 -12.17
C SER A 34 -4.63 -11.83 -11.58
N ARG A 35 -4.17 -10.80 -12.31
CA ARG A 35 -4.32 -9.40 -11.90
C ARG A 35 -5.79 -8.98 -11.84
N MET A 36 -6.59 -9.37 -12.84
CA MET A 36 -8.03 -9.07 -12.87
C MET A 36 -8.77 -9.72 -11.70
N GLU A 37 -8.48 -10.99 -11.38
CA GLU A 37 -9.12 -11.65 -10.23
C GLU A 37 -8.71 -10.99 -8.91
N ALA A 38 -7.42 -10.66 -8.74
CA ALA A 38 -6.94 -9.96 -7.54
C ALA A 38 -7.61 -8.58 -7.35
N ILE A 39 -7.81 -7.82 -8.43
CA ILE A 39 -8.54 -6.53 -8.39
C ILE A 39 -9.99 -6.76 -7.95
N LYS A 40 -10.65 -7.79 -8.49
CA LYS A 40 -12.03 -8.11 -8.16
C LYS A 40 -12.19 -8.56 -6.71
N GLU A 41 -11.32 -9.42 -6.22
CA GLU A 41 -11.32 -9.82 -4.81
C GLU A 41 -11.07 -8.63 -3.88
N LEU A 42 -10.12 -7.75 -4.24
CA LEU A 42 -9.84 -6.55 -3.48
C LEU A 42 -11.00 -5.56 -3.50
N SER A 43 -11.70 -5.42 -4.62
CA SER A 43 -12.93 -4.64 -4.73
C SER A 43 -14.00 -5.14 -3.76
N LEU A 44 -14.23 -6.46 -3.73
CA LEU A 44 -15.20 -7.07 -2.81
C LEU A 44 -14.81 -6.89 -1.34
N ALA A 45 -13.53 -7.03 -1.01
CA ALA A 45 -13.05 -6.91 0.36
C ALA A 45 -13.02 -5.46 0.88
N SER A 46 -12.72 -4.49 0.01
CA SER A 46 -12.57 -3.08 0.39
C SER A 46 -13.83 -2.24 0.15
N GLY A 47 -14.76 -2.70 -0.69
CA GLY A 47 -15.91 -1.92 -1.15
C GLY A 47 -15.57 -0.86 -2.21
N ILE A 48 -14.29 -0.73 -2.60
CA ILE A 48 -13.82 0.20 -3.63
C ILE A 48 -14.22 -0.35 -5.00
N THR A 49 -14.79 0.50 -5.85
CA THR A 49 -15.09 0.16 -7.25
C THR A 49 -14.13 0.79 -8.24
N ASN A 50 -13.24 1.68 -7.78
CA ASN A 50 -12.28 2.36 -8.64
C ASN A 50 -11.10 1.44 -8.97
N GLU A 51 -11.09 0.89 -10.19
CA GLU A 51 -10.03 -0.03 -10.65
C GLU A 51 -8.61 0.56 -10.60
N LYS A 52 -8.45 1.88 -10.78
CA LYS A 52 -7.13 2.52 -10.67
C LYS A 52 -6.62 2.50 -9.23
N VAL A 53 -7.50 2.78 -8.27
CA VAL A 53 -7.18 2.71 -6.83
C VAL A 53 -6.80 1.27 -6.47
N LEU A 54 -7.61 0.29 -6.90
CA LEU A 54 -7.37 -1.13 -6.67
C LEU A 54 -6.04 -1.61 -7.28
N GLY A 55 -5.71 -1.15 -8.48
CA GLY A 55 -4.44 -1.46 -9.13
C GLY A 55 -3.23 -0.95 -8.34
N ILE A 56 -3.27 0.30 -7.88
CA ILE A 56 -2.18 0.87 -7.06
C ILE A 56 -2.03 0.12 -5.74
N LEU A 57 -3.14 -0.24 -5.10
CA LEU A 57 -3.14 -1.05 -3.89
C LEU A 57 -2.45 -2.40 -4.13
N LEU A 58 -2.80 -3.10 -5.21
CA LEU A 58 -2.18 -4.38 -5.57
C LEU A 58 -0.68 -4.24 -5.84
N ASP A 59 -0.27 -3.19 -6.55
CA ASP A 59 1.14 -2.90 -6.83
C ASP A 59 1.93 -2.56 -5.55
N ALA A 60 1.25 -2.10 -4.49
CA ALA A 60 1.79 -1.90 -3.14
C ALA A 60 1.66 -3.13 -2.22
N GLN A 61 1.44 -4.33 -2.80
CA GLN A 61 1.26 -5.59 -2.08
C GLN A 61 0.03 -5.59 -1.13
N ILE A 62 -0.94 -4.71 -1.40
CA ILE A 62 -2.24 -4.71 -0.72
C ILE A 62 -3.20 -5.63 -1.46
N THR A 63 -3.62 -6.65 -0.75
CA THR A 63 -4.52 -7.73 -1.14
C THR A 63 -5.66 -7.78 -0.12
N PRO A 64 -6.74 -8.53 -0.36
CA PRO A 64 -7.80 -8.71 0.64
C PRO A 64 -7.27 -9.10 2.03
N GLY A 65 -6.29 -10.01 2.09
CA GLY A 65 -5.68 -10.47 3.35
C GLY A 65 -4.70 -9.49 3.98
N THR A 66 -4.27 -8.45 3.26
CA THR A 66 -3.35 -7.41 3.74
C THR A 66 -3.98 -6.03 3.84
N LEU A 67 -5.27 -5.90 3.55
CA LEU A 67 -6.00 -4.63 3.57
C LEU A 67 -5.87 -3.90 4.92
N GLN A 68 -5.80 -4.66 6.01
CA GLN A 68 -5.59 -4.10 7.35
C GLN A 68 -4.27 -3.31 7.47
N ALA A 69 -3.25 -3.61 6.67
CA ALA A 69 -2.01 -2.84 6.67
C ALA A 69 -2.21 -1.39 6.20
N LEU A 70 -3.29 -1.07 5.48
CA LEU A 70 -3.59 0.29 5.05
C LEU A 70 -3.79 1.27 6.22
N SER A 71 -4.22 0.81 7.39
CA SER A 71 -4.30 1.69 8.57
C SER A 71 -2.94 2.12 9.10
N LEU A 72 -1.84 1.49 8.67
CA LEU A 72 -0.48 1.85 9.06
C LEU A 72 0.18 2.87 8.12
N VAL A 73 -0.29 2.98 6.87
CA VAL A 73 0.21 3.98 5.89
C VAL A 73 0.30 5.39 6.47
N PRO A 74 -0.74 5.97 7.10
CA PRO A 74 -0.66 7.32 7.67
C PRO A 74 0.34 7.43 8.83
N LEU A 75 0.50 6.39 9.65
CA LEU A 75 1.48 6.37 10.75
C LEU A 75 2.91 6.43 10.20
N VAL A 76 3.20 5.57 9.23
CA VAL A 76 4.52 5.51 8.61
C VAL A 76 4.82 6.80 7.85
N ARG A 77 3.82 7.39 7.20
CA ARG A 77 3.96 8.66 6.48
C ARG A 77 4.35 9.81 7.42
N VAL A 78 3.72 9.90 8.60
CA VAL A 78 4.08 10.90 9.61
C VAL A 78 5.50 10.71 10.11
N ALA A 79 5.90 9.47 10.41
CA ALA A 79 7.25 9.20 10.88
C ALA A 79 8.34 9.54 9.84
N TRP A 80 8.04 9.41 8.55
CA TRP A 80 8.96 9.82 7.48
C TRP A 80 8.89 11.31 7.13
N ALA A 81 8.05 12.12 7.79
CA ALA A 81 7.79 13.50 7.37
C ALA A 81 9.05 14.38 7.35
N ASP A 82 9.99 14.13 8.27
CA ASP A 82 11.28 14.82 8.33
C ASP A 82 12.37 14.16 7.48
N GLY A 83 12.00 13.24 6.58
CA GLY A 83 12.89 12.58 5.62
C GLY A 83 13.76 11.46 6.20
N HIS A 84 13.59 11.13 7.48
CA HIS A 84 14.25 10.03 8.16
C HIS A 84 13.28 9.40 9.17
N LEU A 85 13.48 8.11 9.47
CA LEU A 85 12.70 7.37 10.47
C LEU A 85 13.58 7.06 11.68
N ASP A 86 13.18 7.52 12.87
CA ASP A 86 13.89 7.21 14.12
C ASP A 86 13.55 5.81 14.66
N ALA A 87 14.48 5.19 15.38
CA ALA A 87 14.29 3.87 15.96
C ALA A 87 13.10 3.79 16.93
N LYS A 88 12.79 4.88 17.65
CA LYS A 88 11.64 4.93 18.56
C LYS A 88 10.31 5.03 17.81
N GLU A 89 10.27 5.74 16.70
CA GLU A 89 9.10 5.84 15.83
C GLU A 89 8.83 4.50 15.15
N GLN A 90 9.90 3.85 14.66
CA GLN A 90 9.83 2.50 14.11
C GLN A 90 9.24 1.52 15.14
N ASP A 91 9.71 1.54 16.39
CA ASP A 91 9.17 0.72 17.47
C ASP A 91 7.70 1.07 17.79
N ALA A 92 7.33 2.35 17.79
CA ALA A 92 5.95 2.79 17.98
C ALA A 92 5.02 2.29 16.87
N ILE A 93 5.46 2.32 15.62
CA ILE A 93 4.73 1.77 14.47
C ILE A 93 4.56 0.26 14.61
N LEU A 94 5.63 -0.47 14.97
CA LEU A 94 5.56 -1.93 15.17
C LEU A 94 4.61 -2.31 16.30
N LYS A 95 4.59 -1.54 17.40
CA LYS A 95 3.62 -1.70 18.50
C LYS A 95 2.20 -1.43 18.03
N ALA A 96 1.98 -0.36 17.25
CA ALA A 96 0.67 -0.05 16.70
C ALA A 96 0.16 -1.13 15.75
N ALA A 97 1.05 -1.70 14.92
CA ALA A 97 0.77 -2.83 14.04
C ALA A 97 0.39 -4.09 14.84
N SER A 98 1.19 -4.44 15.85
CA SER A 98 0.92 -5.59 16.71
C SER A 98 -0.42 -5.45 17.44
N ALA A 99 -0.77 -4.25 17.91
CA ALA A 99 -2.06 -3.96 18.54
C ALA A 99 -3.26 -4.10 17.57
N GLN A 100 -3.02 -4.03 16.26
CA GLN A 100 -4.01 -4.32 15.22
C GLN A 100 -3.99 -5.80 14.78
N GLY A 101 -3.13 -6.64 15.36
CA GLY A 101 -2.98 -8.04 14.96
C GLY A 101 -2.01 -8.26 13.79
N ILE A 102 -1.38 -7.20 13.29
CA ILE A 102 -0.34 -7.28 12.25
C ILE A 102 0.98 -7.60 12.95
N ASN A 103 1.28 -8.88 13.03
CA ASN A 103 2.50 -9.43 13.62
C ASN A 103 3.34 -10.15 12.53
N PRO A 104 4.57 -10.65 12.81
CA PRO A 104 5.42 -11.28 11.80
C PRO A 104 4.82 -12.47 11.03
N THR A 105 3.74 -13.08 11.52
CA THR A 105 3.03 -14.17 10.82
C THR A 105 1.87 -13.66 9.96
N HIS A 106 1.51 -12.38 10.08
CA HIS A 106 0.44 -11.75 9.32
C HIS A 106 0.93 -11.40 7.90
N PRO A 107 0.14 -11.69 6.83
CA PRO A 107 0.54 -11.39 5.45
C PRO A 107 0.90 -9.92 5.20
N GLY A 108 0.27 -8.99 5.93
CA GLY A 108 0.52 -7.54 5.82
C GLY A 108 1.83 -7.06 6.48
N TYR A 109 2.56 -7.92 7.19
CA TYR A 109 3.79 -7.54 7.87
C TYR A 109 4.95 -7.28 6.90
N ASP A 110 4.98 -7.96 5.75
CA ASP A 110 5.99 -7.72 4.73
C ASP A 110 5.86 -6.34 4.08
N ALA A 111 4.62 -5.91 3.79
CA ALA A 111 4.34 -4.54 3.33
C ALA A 111 4.82 -3.51 4.37
N LEU A 112 4.52 -3.74 5.65
CA LEU A 112 4.98 -2.88 6.73
C LEU A 112 6.52 -2.79 6.78
N LYS A 113 7.24 -3.91 6.72
CA LYS A 113 8.72 -3.89 6.70
C LYS A 113 9.27 -3.08 5.54
N SER A 114 8.64 -3.18 4.36
CA SER A 114 9.01 -2.35 3.21
C SER A 114 8.87 -0.87 3.53
N TRP A 115 7.75 -0.46 4.15
CA TRP A 115 7.50 0.94 4.48
C TRP A 115 8.36 1.48 5.64
N LEU A 116 8.84 0.60 6.52
CA LEU A 116 9.83 0.96 7.54
C LEU A 116 11.24 1.14 6.97
N THR A 117 11.51 0.59 5.78
CA THR A 117 12.80 0.72 5.10
C THR A 117 12.81 1.92 4.14
N GLU A 118 11.68 2.17 3.48
CA GLU A 118 11.50 3.27 2.53
C GLU A 118 10.11 3.89 2.72
N ALA A 119 10.04 5.22 2.67
CA ALA A 119 8.79 5.92 2.86
C ALA A 119 7.69 5.46 1.86
N PRO A 120 6.43 5.32 2.30
CA PRO A 120 5.31 5.11 1.40
C PRO A 120 5.28 6.18 0.30
N SER A 121 5.21 5.75 -0.95
CA SER A 121 5.16 6.67 -2.10
C SER A 121 3.96 7.61 -2.01
N ASP A 122 4.07 8.81 -2.59
CA ASP A 122 2.95 9.76 -2.68
C ASP A 122 1.74 9.14 -3.37
N THR A 123 1.97 8.27 -4.35
CA THR A 123 0.92 7.52 -5.03
C THR A 123 0.17 6.61 -4.07
N LEU A 124 0.87 5.87 -3.21
CA LEU A 124 0.26 5.01 -2.19
C LEU A 124 -0.49 5.85 -1.14
N PHE A 125 0.09 6.95 -0.67
CA PHE A 125 -0.56 7.83 0.30
C PHE A 125 -1.83 8.47 -0.26
N ASN A 126 -1.80 8.98 -1.49
CA ASN A 126 -2.99 9.53 -2.15
C ASN A 126 -4.05 8.45 -2.41
N THR A 127 -3.63 7.21 -2.68
CA THR A 127 -4.54 6.06 -2.83
C THR A 127 -5.21 5.72 -1.50
N TRP A 128 -4.46 5.75 -0.39
CA TRP A 128 -5.02 5.63 0.95
C TRP A 128 -6.04 6.75 1.26
N ARG A 129 -5.75 8.00 0.88
CA ARG A 129 -6.72 9.11 1.04
C ARG A 129 -8.02 8.84 0.29
N ASN A 130 -7.94 8.32 -0.94
CA ASN A 130 -9.12 7.98 -1.72
C ASN A 130 -9.89 6.81 -1.10
N TYR A 131 -9.18 5.78 -0.62
CA TYR A 131 -9.78 4.67 0.12
C TYR A 131 -10.56 5.16 1.35
N VAL A 132 -9.96 6.03 2.16
CA VAL A 132 -10.62 6.59 3.35
C VAL A 132 -11.89 7.37 2.98
N ARG A 133 -11.86 8.15 1.89
CA ARG A 133 -13.03 8.89 1.40
C ARG A 133 -14.14 7.95 0.94
N GLU A 134 -13.82 6.93 0.16
CA GLU A 134 -14.78 5.92 -0.29
C GLU A 134 -15.36 5.13 0.90
N LEU A 135 -14.53 4.76 1.88
CA LEU A 135 -14.97 4.13 3.13
C LEU A 135 -15.96 5.03 3.88
N GLY A 136 -15.69 6.34 3.97
CA GLY A 136 -16.59 7.30 4.60
C GLY A 136 -17.97 7.39 3.96
N MET A 137 -18.11 7.09 2.66
CA MET A 137 -19.42 7.04 1.99
C MET A 137 -20.26 5.82 2.41
N THR A 138 -19.62 4.79 2.97
CA THR A 138 -20.30 3.55 3.41
C THR A 138 -20.67 3.56 4.90
N MET A 139 -20.23 4.59 5.65
CA MET A 139 -20.36 4.68 7.10
C MET A 139 -21.24 5.86 7.52
N THR A 140 -21.74 5.82 8.75
CA THR A 140 -22.37 7.01 9.36
C THR A 140 -21.29 8.03 9.73
N LYS A 141 -21.67 9.32 9.80
CA LYS A 141 -20.74 10.40 10.19
C LYS A 141 -20.06 10.11 11.54
N ASP A 142 -20.81 9.63 12.53
CA ASP A 142 -20.28 9.32 13.87
C ASP A 142 -19.29 8.15 13.85
N ALA A 143 -19.57 7.10 13.07
CA ALA A 143 -18.67 5.96 12.95
C ALA A 143 -17.38 6.36 12.22
N PHE A 144 -17.49 7.16 11.16
CA PHE A 144 -16.34 7.66 10.42
C PHE A 144 -15.49 8.63 11.25
N ALA A 145 -16.11 9.49 12.06
CA ALA A 145 -15.40 10.36 12.99
C ALA A 145 -14.58 9.57 14.03
N LYS A 146 -15.07 8.42 14.51
CA LYS A 146 -14.30 7.53 15.40
C LYS A 146 -13.08 6.93 14.70
N VAL A 147 -13.21 6.52 13.43
CA VAL A 147 -12.08 6.03 12.63
C VAL A 147 -11.04 7.12 12.44
N ARG A 148 -11.48 8.35 12.12
CA ARG A 148 -10.61 9.54 12.03
C ARG A 148 -9.82 9.74 13.31
N GLU A 149 -10.50 9.84 14.45
CA GLU A 149 -9.87 10.06 15.76
C GLU A 149 -8.87 8.95 16.11
N GLU A 150 -9.22 7.68 15.87
CA GLU A 150 -8.34 6.55 16.14
C GLU A 150 -7.06 6.59 15.30
N ILE A 151 -7.16 6.94 14.01
CA ILE A 151 -5.99 7.05 13.13
C ILE A 151 -5.13 8.24 13.53
N LEU A 152 -5.72 9.41 13.79
CA LEU A 152 -4.98 10.61 14.18
C LEU A 152 -4.28 10.44 15.54
N ASP A 153 -4.94 9.82 16.52
CA ASP A 153 -4.33 9.51 17.83
C ASP A 153 -3.11 8.59 17.68
N ARG A 154 -3.21 7.57 16.82
CA ARG A 154 -2.07 6.67 16.53
C ARG A 154 -0.93 7.40 15.83
N CYS A 155 -1.20 8.27 14.86
CA CYS A 155 -0.18 9.08 14.20
C CYS A 155 0.55 9.99 15.19
N ARG A 156 -0.19 10.66 16.08
CA ARG A 156 0.39 11.52 17.13
C ARG A 156 1.29 10.73 18.07
N LYS A 157 0.85 9.54 18.50
CA LYS A 157 1.68 8.66 19.33
C LYS A 157 2.98 8.24 18.67
N VAL A 158 3.00 8.09 17.34
CA VAL A 158 4.21 7.78 16.59
C VAL A 158 5.16 8.98 16.58
N ALA A 159 4.68 10.17 16.20
CA ALA A 159 5.48 11.40 16.24
C ALA A 159 6.01 11.72 17.66
N ASP A 160 5.20 11.49 18.69
CA ASP A 160 5.60 11.70 20.08
C ASP A 160 6.71 10.73 20.53
N ALA A 161 6.79 9.52 19.96
CA ALA A 161 7.71 8.47 20.38
C ALA A 161 9.19 8.85 20.19
N ALA A 162 9.52 9.63 19.15
CA ALA A 162 10.88 10.15 18.94
C ALA A 162 11.33 11.09 20.07
N GLY A 163 10.39 11.71 20.80
CA GLY A 163 10.64 12.76 21.78
C GLY A 163 10.05 14.12 21.41
N GLY A 164 9.09 14.17 20.47
CA GLY A 164 8.32 15.38 20.15
C GLY A 164 7.46 15.89 21.30
N PHE A 165 7.25 15.07 22.33
CA PHE A 165 6.47 15.39 23.52
C PHE A 165 7.21 14.95 24.79
N LEU A 166 7.54 15.92 25.66
CA LEU A 166 8.03 15.72 27.05
C LEU A 166 9.50 15.28 27.23
N GLY A 167 10.44 16.10 26.79
CA GLY A 167 11.83 15.98 27.22
C GLY A 167 12.79 16.94 26.53
N LEU A 168 12.67 18.24 26.81
CA LEU A 168 13.64 19.30 26.48
C LEU A 168 13.60 19.92 25.06
N GLY A 169 12.70 19.53 24.13
CA GLY A 169 12.67 20.08 22.75
C GLY A 169 11.29 20.21 22.08
N ASN A 170 10.25 20.41 22.89
CA ASN A 170 8.82 20.31 22.62
C ASN A 170 8.28 20.99 21.33
N ARG A 171 8.23 20.28 20.19
CA ARG A 171 7.28 20.53 19.08
C ARG A 171 7.33 19.38 18.08
N ILE A 172 6.15 18.82 17.76
CA ILE A 172 5.92 18.17 16.46
C ILE A 172 6.54 19.08 15.40
N SER A 173 7.35 18.50 14.52
CA SER A 173 8.03 19.23 13.47
C SER A 173 7.01 19.92 12.57
N HIS A 174 7.44 20.93 11.82
CA HIS A 174 6.54 21.56 10.86
C HIS A 174 6.06 20.54 9.81
N SER A 175 6.95 19.67 9.35
CA SER A 175 6.68 18.65 8.34
C SER A 175 5.73 17.57 8.86
N GLU A 176 5.92 17.09 10.10
CA GLU A 176 5.01 16.14 10.74
C GLU A 176 3.61 16.71 10.89
N LYS A 177 3.51 18.00 11.27
CA LYS A 177 2.23 18.70 11.37
C LYS A 177 1.54 18.81 10.00
N GLU A 178 2.28 19.09 8.94
CA GLU A 178 1.74 19.12 7.58
C GLU A 178 1.23 17.74 7.13
N GLU A 179 1.94 16.65 7.43
CA GLU A 179 1.46 15.31 7.12
C GLU A 179 0.21 14.94 7.93
N LEU A 180 0.13 15.32 9.21
CA LEU A 180 -1.08 15.17 10.02
C LEU A 180 -2.27 15.94 9.44
N GLU A 181 -2.06 17.16 8.96
CA GLU A 181 -3.10 17.96 8.29
C GLU A 181 -3.59 17.27 7.00
N LYS A 182 -2.69 16.74 6.16
CA LYS A 182 -3.07 15.96 4.96
C LYS A 182 -3.88 14.70 5.28
N ILE A 183 -3.56 14.05 6.39
CA ILE A 183 -4.32 12.88 6.91
C ILE A 183 -5.70 13.34 7.34
N GLU A 184 -5.80 14.44 8.09
CA GLU A 184 -7.07 15.01 8.56
C GLU A 184 -7.99 15.40 7.40
N GLU A 185 -7.46 16.07 6.37
CA GLU A 185 -8.16 16.41 5.13
C GLU A 185 -8.71 15.18 4.37
N ALA A 186 -8.14 13.99 4.58
CA ALA A 186 -8.67 12.77 3.96
C ALA A 186 -10.04 12.37 4.55
N PHE A 187 -10.31 12.77 5.79
CA PHE A 187 -11.56 12.50 6.49
C PHE A 187 -12.57 13.65 6.39
N GLU A 188 -12.17 14.80 5.87
CA GLU A 188 -13.11 15.86 5.53
C GLU A 188 -13.90 15.43 4.30
N ILE A 189 -15.09 14.87 4.55
CA ILE A 189 -16.04 14.54 3.49
C ILE A 189 -16.46 15.88 2.87
N LEU A 190 -16.21 16.08 1.57
CA LEU A 190 -16.85 17.13 0.76
C LEU A 190 -18.36 17.06 1.02
N HIS A 191 -18.89 18.01 1.78
CA HIS A 191 -20.32 18.23 1.96
C HIS A 191 -20.87 19.00 0.77
#